data_AF-A0A531MX59-F1
#
_entry.id   AF-A0A531MX59-F1
#
_cell.length_a   1.000
_cell.length_b   1.000
_cell.length_c   1.000
_cell.angle_alpha   90.00
_cell.angle_beta   90.00
_cell.angle_gamma   90.00
#
_symmetry.space_group_name_H-M   'P 1'
#
loop_
_entity.id
_entity.type
_entity.pdbx_description
1 polymer ?
#
loop_
_entity_poly.entity_id
_entity_poly.type
_entity_poly.pdbx_seq_one_letter_code
_entity_poly.pdbx_strand_id
1 'polypeptide(L)'
;MRDNQSDVFDLFSEIYANAAQEETSLQQYLLACREDKSMYASAPERMVEAIGEPDLVDTSKDERLGRIFSNRTLKIYPSFSDFYGMEETIERIAGYFRYASQGLEERKQILYLLG
;
A
#
# COMPACT_ATOMS: atom_id res chain seq x y z
N MET A 1 -10.91 -0.23 -42.39
CA MET A 1 -11.48 -1.29 -41.53
C MET A 1 -10.32 -2.09 -40.97
N ARG A 2 -9.97 -1.89 -39.70
CA ARG A 2 -8.91 -2.65 -39.01
C ARG A 2 -9.52 -3.34 -37.80
N ASP A 3 -8.91 -4.48 -37.47
CA ASP A 3 -9.30 -5.47 -36.46
C ASP A 3 -9.90 -4.90 -35.19
N ASN A 4 -11.13 -5.31 -34.89
CA ASN A 4 -11.78 -5.12 -33.59
C ASN A 4 -12.12 -6.47 -32.94
N GLN A 5 -11.67 -7.60 -33.54
CA GLN A 5 -11.95 -8.95 -33.04
C GLN A 5 -10.85 -9.43 -32.10
N SER A 6 -9.57 -9.18 -32.40
CA SER A 6 -8.46 -9.54 -31.50
C SER A 6 -8.60 -8.89 -30.13
N ASP A 7 -8.97 -7.60 -30.09
CA ASP A 7 -9.11 -6.81 -28.86
C ASP A 7 -10.15 -7.39 -27.88
N VAL A 8 -11.26 -7.93 -28.39
CA VAL A 8 -12.30 -8.56 -27.55
C VAL A 8 -11.84 -9.91 -27.00
N PHE A 9 -11.10 -10.71 -27.79
CA PHE A 9 -10.55 -11.97 -27.32
C PHE A 9 -9.41 -11.76 -26.34
N ASP A 10 -8.54 -10.78 -26.57
CA ASP A 10 -7.43 -10.41 -25.69
C ASP A 10 -7.97 -9.87 -24.35
N LEU A 11 -8.95 -8.96 -24.36
CA LEU A 11 -9.60 -8.45 -23.16
C LEU A 11 -10.33 -9.55 -22.38
N PHE A 12 -11.03 -10.45 -23.09
CA PHE A 12 -11.67 -11.60 -22.45
C PHE A 12 -10.65 -12.54 -21.80
N SER A 13 -9.56 -12.85 -22.50
CA SER A 13 -8.46 -13.68 -21.97
C SER A 13 -7.80 -13.03 -20.76
N GLU A 14 -7.62 -11.71 -20.76
CA GLU A 14 -7.06 -10.97 -19.63
C GLU A 14 -8.00 -10.97 -18.41
N ILE A 15 -9.30 -10.76 -18.61
CA ILE A 15 -10.31 -10.85 -17.53
C ILE A 15 -10.38 -12.28 -16.98
N TYR A 16 -10.36 -13.29 -17.85
CA TYR A 16 -10.42 -14.68 -17.43
C TYR A 16 -9.15 -15.12 -16.71
N ALA A 17 -7.97 -14.66 -17.16
CA ALA A 17 -6.70 -14.91 -16.49
C ALA A 17 -6.65 -14.24 -15.10
N ASN A 18 -7.16 -13.02 -14.98
CA ASN A 18 -7.26 -12.32 -13.69
C ASN A 18 -8.29 -12.96 -12.73
N ALA A 19 -9.34 -13.60 -13.28
CA ALA A 19 -10.30 -14.37 -12.52
C ALA A 19 -9.90 -15.85 -12.33
N ALA A 20 -8.80 -16.29 -12.96
CA ALA A 20 -8.33 -17.65 -12.86
C ALA A 20 -7.86 -17.88 -11.43
N GLN A 21 -8.50 -18.84 -10.78
CA GLN A 21 -8.20 -19.19 -9.41
C GLN A 21 -6.84 -19.90 -9.38
N GLU A 22 -5.85 -19.30 -8.73
CA GLU A 22 -4.59 -19.98 -8.47
C GLU A 22 -4.81 -21.04 -7.40
N GLU A 23 -4.53 -22.30 -7.74
CA GLU A 23 -4.60 -23.42 -6.80
C GLU A 23 -3.22 -23.76 -6.27
N THR A 24 -3.14 -24.02 -4.96
CA THR A 24 -1.92 -24.49 -4.30
C THR A 24 -2.29 -25.56 -3.29
N SER A 25 -1.51 -26.64 -3.23
CA SER A 25 -1.71 -27.66 -2.20
C SER A 25 -1.32 -27.13 -0.82
N LEU A 26 -1.95 -27.67 0.23
CA LEU A 26 -1.58 -27.31 1.60
C LEU A 26 -0.08 -27.52 1.89
N GLN A 27 0.51 -28.59 1.36
CA GLN A 27 1.94 -28.86 1.53
C GLN A 27 2.81 -27.78 0.86
N GLN A 28 2.48 -27.37 -0.37
CA GLN A 28 3.20 -26.29 -1.06
C GLN A 28 3.07 -24.97 -0.29
N TYR A 29 1.85 -24.64 0.18
CA TYR A 29 1.63 -23.45 1.00
C TYR A 29 2.49 -23.45 2.25
N LEU A 30 2.50 -24.55 3.01
CA LEU A 30 3.29 -24.66 4.25
C LEU A 30 4.80 -24.59 3.99
N LEU A 31 5.28 -25.18 2.89
CA LEU A 31 6.67 -25.05 2.46
C LEU A 31 7.00 -23.61 2.07
N ALA A 32 6.12 -22.91 1.36
CA ALA A 32 6.29 -21.51 0.99
C ALA A 32 6.31 -20.59 2.22
N CYS A 33 5.44 -20.81 3.21
CA CYS A 33 5.44 -20.06 4.47
C CYS A 33 6.75 -20.16 5.26
N ARG A 34 7.55 -21.20 5.02
CA ARG A 34 8.89 -21.33 5.63
C ARG A 34 9.89 -20.35 5.01
N GLU A 35 9.79 -20.13 3.71
CA GLU A 35 10.72 -19.31 2.93
C GLU A 35 10.29 -17.84 2.90
N ASP A 36 8.98 -17.58 2.87
CA ASP A 36 8.40 -16.26 2.74
C ASP A 36 7.29 -16.01 3.77
N LYS A 37 7.51 -14.99 4.61
CA LYS A 37 6.55 -14.57 5.64
C LYS A 37 5.33 -13.85 5.07
N SER A 38 5.45 -13.29 3.86
CA SER A 38 4.35 -12.60 3.18
C SER A 38 3.17 -13.54 2.90
N MET A 39 3.45 -14.84 2.75
CA MET A 39 2.47 -15.91 2.50
C MET A 39 1.36 -15.97 3.55
N TYR A 40 1.68 -15.68 4.81
CA TYR A 40 0.73 -15.66 5.92
C TYR A 40 0.52 -14.27 6.51
N ALA A 41 1.07 -13.23 5.89
CA ALA A 41 0.87 -11.85 6.31
C ALA A 41 -0.60 -11.45 6.14
N SER A 42 -1.09 -10.66 7.09
CA SER A 42 -2.37 -9.98 7.02
C SER A 42 -2.33 -8.84 6.00
N ALA A 43 -3.50 -8.37 5.56
CA ALA A 43 -3.57 -7.22 4.66
C ALA A 43 -2.86 -5.96 5.22
N PRO A 44 -3.01 -5.60 6.51
CA PRO A 44 -2.26 -4.47 7.07
C PRO A 44 -0.75 -4.65 7.06
N GLU A 45 -0.24 -5.86 7.37
CA GLU A 45 1.21 -6.13 7.33
C GLU A 45 1.76 -5.94 5.91
N ARG A 46 1.06 -6.45 4.88
CA ARG A 46 1.43 -6.23 3.48
C ARG A 46 1.41 -4.76 3.09
N MET A 47 0.43 -3.99 3.58
CA MET A 47 0.37 -2.55 3.31
C MET A 47 1.52 -1.80 3.98
N VAL A 48 1.91 -2.16 5.21
CA VAL A 48 3.08 -1.56 5.87
C VAL A 48 4.36 -1.83 5.07
N GLU A 49 4.54 -3.06 4.61
CA GLU A 49 5.68 -3.44 3.78
C GLU A 49 5.70 -2.66 2.45
N ALA A 50 4.56 -2.54 1.77
CA ALA A 50 4.46 -1.80 0.51
C ALA A 50 4.65 -0.27 0.66
N ILE A 51 4.16 0.31 1.77
CA ILE A 51 4.36 1.73 2.10
C ILE A 51 5.83 2.02 2.40
N GLY A 52 6.52 1.11 3.09
CA GLY A 52 7.92 1.24 3.44
C GLY A 52 8.19 2.22 4.59
N GLU A 53 9.47 2.53 4.77
CA GLU A 53 9.94 3.42 5.83
C GLU A 53 9.94 4.90 5.39
N PRO A 54 9.64 5.84 6.31
CA PRO A 54 9.64 7.26 6.00
C PRO A 54 11.02 7.90 6.17
N ASP A 55 11.27 8.92 5.35
CA ASP A 55 12.32 9.90 5.58
C ASP A 55 11.84 10.98 6.57
N LEU A 56 12.67 11.28 7.57
CA LEU A 56 12.39 12.32 8.55
C LEU A 56 12.89 13.68 8.05
N VAL A 57 11.95 14.57 7.75
CA VAL A 57 12.25 15.91 7.23
C VAL A 57 11.96 16.97 8.29
N ASP A 58 13.01 17.63 8.75
CA ASP A 58 12.91 18.79 9.64
C ASP A 58 12.59 20.04 8.81
N THR A 59 11.32 20.47 8.87
CA THR A 59 10.84 21.61 8.07
C THR A 59 11.36 22.96 8.55
N SER A 60 11.94 23.05 9.76
CA SER A 60 12.54 24.31 10.25
C SER A 60 13.78 24.74 9.46
N LYS A 61 14.40 23.79 8.75
CA LYS A 61 15.60 24.03 7.91
C LYS A 61 15.27 24.63 6.54
N ASP A 62 14.01 24.69 6.15
CA ASP A 62 13.53 25.24 4.89
C ASP A 62 12.43 26.27 5.16
N GLU A 63 12.63 27.51 4.74
CA GLU A 63 11.71 28.61 5.05
C GLU A 63 10.30 28.40 4.45
N ARG A 64 10.20 27.74 3.28
CA ARG A 64 8.93 27.43 2.63
C ARG A 64 8.21 26.31 3.37
N LEU A 65 8.91 25.21 3.68
CA LEU A 65 8.33 24.09 4.41
C LEU A 65 7.96 24.49 5.84
N GLY A 66 8.78 25.29 6.51
CA GLY A 66 8.54 25.80 7.85
C GLY A 66 7.25 26.61 7.95
N ARG A 67 6.93 27.43 6.93
CA ARG A 67 5.66 28.17 6.85
C ARG A 67 4.46 27.26 6.62
N ILE A 68 4.59 26.25 5.76
CA ILE A 68 3.49 25.34 5.42
C ILE A 68 3.17 24.41 6.60
N PHE A 69 4.21 23.85 7.22
CA PHE A 69 4.09 22.79 8.22
C PHE A 69 4.43 23.24 9.64
N SER A 70 4.53 24.55 9.88
CA SER A 70 4.76 25.14 11.20
C SER A 70 6.01 24.60 11.90
N ASN A 71 7.12 24.45 11.16
CA ASN A 71 8.41 23.96 11.64
C ASN A 71 8.38 22.57 12.31
N ARG A 72 7.39 21.72 11.99
CA ARG A 72 7.32 20.33 12.49
C ARG A 72 8.29 19.40 11.75
N THR A 73 8.67 18.30 12.38
CA THR A 73 9.28 17.17 11.67
C THR A 73 8.21 16.35 10.96
N LEU A 74 8.40 16.10 9.68
CA LEU A 74 7.50 15.28 8.86
C LEU A 74 8.08 13.90 8.60
N LYS A 75 7.19 12.93 8.41
CA LYS A 75 7.50 11.63 7.81
C LYS A 75 7.08 11.67 6.35
N ILE A 76 8.03 11.64 5.44
CA ILE A 76 7.77 11.57 3.99
C ILE A 76 8.01 10.15 3.53
N TYR A 77 7.02 9.54 2.89
CA TYR A 77 7.08 8.17 2.42
C TYR A 77 7.39 8.16 0.90
N PRO A 78 8.50 7.56 0.45
CA PRO A 78 8.89 7.57 -0.97
C PRO A 78 7.83 7.00 -1.92
N SER A 79 7.07 6.00 -1.46
CA SER A 79 5.94 5.39 -2.18
C SER A 79 4.80 6.38 -2.50
N PHE A 80 4.82 7.57 -1.90
CA PHE A 80 3.84 8.64 -2.12
C PHE A 80 4.50 9.93 -2.65
N SER A 81 5.63 9.83 -3.34
CA SER A 81 6.39 11.00 -3.85
C SER A 81 5.60 11.91 -4.81
N ASP A 82 4.56 11.38 -5.48
CA ASP A 82 3.68 12.13 -6.37
C ASP A 82 2.51 12.83 -5.66
N PHE A 83 2.37 12.66 -4.33
CA PHE A 83 1.27 13.21 -3.53
C PHE A 83 1.71 14.47 -2.76
N TYR A 84 1.67 15.60 -3.44
CA TYR A 84 2.09 16.88 -2.87
C TYR A 84 1.05 17.47 -1.90
N GLY A 85 1.49 17.90 -0.71
CA GLY A 85 0.62 18.56 0.26
C GLY A 85 -0.30 17.62 1.04
N MET A 86 -0.13 16.30 0.85
CA MET A 86 -0.90 15.26 1.54
C MET A 86 -0.08 14.52 2.62
N GLU A 87 1.08 15.04 3.00
CA GLU A 87 2.05 14.37 3.86
C GLU A 87 1.44 13.96 5.22
N GLU A 88 0.61 14.83 5.80
CA GLU A 88 -0.10 14.52 7.05
C GLU A 88 -1.19 13.45 6.86
N THR A 89 -1.93 13.50 5.76
CA THR A 89 -2.95 12.50 5.43
C THR A 89 -2.30 11.14 5.20
N ILE A 90 -1.19 11.10 4.48
CA ILE A 90 -0.39 9.90 4.25
C ILE A 90 0.16 9.37 5.58
N GLU A 91 0.70 10.23 6.45
CA GLU A 91 1.17 9.80 7.77
C GLU A 91 0.05 9.15 8.60
N ARG A 92 -1.19 9.68 8.52
CA ARG A 92 -2.35 9.07 9.18
C ARG A 92 -2.72 7.71 8.60
N ILE A 93 -2.70 7.56 7.26
CA ILE A 93 -2.97 6.29 6.58
C ILE A 93 -1.89 5.25 6.93
N ALA A 94 -0.62 5.63 6.84
CA ALA A 94 0.50 4.76 7.21
C ALA A 94 0.45 4.39 8.69
N GLY A 95 0.09 5.33 9.57
CA GLY A 95 -0.15 5.08 10.99
C GLY A 95 -1.25 4.07 11.24
N TYR A 96 -2.39 4.19 10.54
CA TYR A 96 -3.49 3.23 10.62
C TYR A 96 -3.03 1.81 10.30
N PHE A 97 -2.33 1.61 9.17
CA PHE A 97 -1.83 0.27 8.81
C PHE A 97 -0.79 -0.26 9.78
N ARG A 98 0.10 0.60 10.31
CA ARG A 98 1.09 0.21 11.32
C ARG A 98 0.44 -0.25 12.63
N TYR A 99 -0.64 0.38 13.07
CA TYR A 99 -1.37 -0.06 14.26
C TYR A 99 -2.20 -1.32 13.99
N ALA A 100 -2.85 -1.41 12.83
CA ALA A 100 -3.60 -2.58 12.43
C ALA A 100 -2.71 -3.83 12.28
N SER A 101 -1.48 -3.67 11.76
CA SER A 101 -0.50 -4.77 11.63
C SER A 101 -0.01 -5.29 12.97
N GLN A 102 -0.07 -4.46 14.03
CA GLN A 102 0.26 -4.84 15.40
C GLN A 102 -0.92 -5.49 16.15
N GLY A 103 -2.07 -5.64 15.49
CA GLY A 103 -3.27 -6.23 16.10
C GLY A 103 -4.02 -5.28 17.04
N LEU A 104 -3.80 -3.97 16.93
CA LEU A 104 -4.49 -2.94 17.71
C LEU A 104 -5.92 -2.70 17.21
N GLU A 105 -6.59 -1.68 17.73
CA GLU A 105 -8.02 -1.45 17.51
C GLU A 105 -8.36 -1.17 16.04
N GLU A 106 -7.44 -0.56 15.30
CA GLU A 106 -7.52 -0.28 13.86
C GLU A 106 -7.79 -1.55 13.03
N ARG A 107 -7.32 -2.72 13.49
CA ARG A 107 -7.58 -4.01 12.86
C ARG A 107 -9.08 -4.33 12.77
N LYS A 108 -9.89 -3.79 13.67
CA LYS A 108 -11.34 -4.01 13.73
C LYS A 108 -12.15 -2.94 12.99
N GLN A 109 -11.49 -1.89 12.51
CA GLN A 109 -12.13 -0.77 11.82
C GLN A 109 -12.15 -1.00 10.32
N ILE A 110 -13.10 -0.37 9.63
CA ILE A 110 -13.14 -0.32 8.17
C ILE A 110 -12.58 1.04 7.75
N LEU A 111 -11.43 1.02 7.06
CA LEU A 111 -10.83 2.22 6.50
C LEU A 111 -11.69 2.73 5.34
N TYR A 112 -12.27 3.92 5.50
CA TYR A 112 -13.00 4.62 4.46
C TYR A 112 -12.22 5.86 4.02
N LEU A 113 -11.75 5.84 2.77
CA LEU A 113 -11.03 6.96 2.16
C LEU A 113 -12.02 7.74 1.28
N LEU A 114 -12.32 8.98 1.69
CA LEU A 114 -13.14 9.89 0.91
C LEU A 114 -12.23 10.82 0.09
N GLY A 115 -12.43 10.82 -1.22
CA GLY A 115 -11.79 11.76 -2.16
C GLY A 115 -12.66 12.96 -2.47
#